data_AF-A0A510Y7Q1-F1
#
_entry.id   AF-A0A510Y7Q1-F1
#
_cell.length_a   1.000
_cell.length_b   1.000
_cell.length_c   1.000
_cell.angle_alpha   90.00
_cell.angle_beta   90.00
_cell.angle_gamma   90.00
#
_symmetry.space_group_name_H-M   'P 1'
#
loop_
_entity.id
_entity.type
_entity.pdbx_description
1 polymer ?
#
loop_
_entity_poly.entity_id
_entity_poly.type
_entity_poly.pdbx_seq_one_letter_code
_entity_poly.pdbx_strand_id
1 'polypeptide(L)'
;MLLSIYDYKIEKTLKKLNHLAEAPVDKRLKSNLPFTLYITSAQKEWLEPYMTFLHNEKLVYVSLMREDHPLEGRSQDELVPVRLVPLPGLWASNEQKKA
;
A
#
# COMPACT_ATOMS: atom_id res chain seq x y z
N MET A 1 -24.86 -0.69 7.85
CA MET A 1 -24.18 0.63 7.97
C MET A 1 -22.65 0.55 8.12
N LEU A 2 -22.07 -0.53 8.67
CA LEU A 2 -20.61 -0.63 8.89
C LEU A 2 -19.76 -0.74 7.61
N LEU A 3 -20.29 -1.35 6.54
CA LEU A 3 -19.59 -1.50 5.25
C LEU A 3 -19.21 -0.15 4.63
N SER A 4 -20.10 0.85 4.69
CA SER A 4 -19.85 2.18 4.10
C SER A 4 -18.70 2.94 4.77
N ILE A 5 -18.48 2.74 6.07
CA ILE A 5 -17.37 3.39 6.80
C ILE A 5 -16.04 2.70 6.47
N TYR A 6 -16.08 1.37 6.30
CA TYR A 6 -14.91 0.57 5.96
C TYR A 6 -14.41 0.89 4.54
N ASP A 7 -15.31 0.89 3.56
CA ASP A 7 -15.01 1.27 2.17
C ASP A 7 -14.48 2.70 2.08
N TYR A 8 -15.08 3.63 2.84
CA TYR A 8 -14.62 5.02 2.90
C TYR A 8 -13.19 5.15 3.46
N LYS A 9 -12.84 4.39 4.51
CA LYS A 9 -11.49 4.40 5.07
C LYS A 9 -10.47 3.84 4.08
N ILE A 10 -10.80 2.74 3.40
CA ILE A 10 -9.93 2.14 2.37
C ILE A 10 -9.72 3.13 1.22
N GLU A 11 -10.79 3.71 0.68
CA GLU A 11 -10.68 4.66 -0.44
C GLU A 11 -9.85 5.89 -0.06
N LYS A 12 -10.06 6.44 1.14
CA LYS A 12 -9.28 7.57 1.66
C LYS A 12 -7.81 7.20 1.83
N THR A 13 -7.51 6.01 2.35
CA THR A 13 -6.14 5.50 2.50
C THR A 13 -5.46 5.34 1.14
N LEU A 14 -6.14 4.77 0.15
CA LEU A 14 -5.60 4.59 -1.20
C LEU A 14 -5.36 5.93 -1.91
N LYS A 15 -6.26 6.91 -1.78
CA LYS A 15 -6.04 8.26 -2.33
C LYS A 15 -4.81 8.93 -1.73
N LYS A 16 -4.62 8.79 -0.41
CA LYS A 16 -3.44 9.34 0.27
C LYS A 16 -2.16 8.62 -0.14
N LEU A 17 -2.18 7.29 -0.27
CA LEU A 17 -1.05 6.52 -0.81
C LEU A 17 -0.69 6.99 -2.22
N ASN A 18 -1.68 7.17 -3.10
CA ASN A 18 -1.42 7.67 -4.45
C ASN A 18 -0.72 9.03 -4.46
N HIS A 19 -1.19 9.95 -3.62
CA HIS A 19 -0.64 11.30 -3.54
C HIS A 19 0.78 11.30 -2.97
N LEU A 20 0.98 10.61 -1.85
CA LEU A 20 2.27 10.58 -1.13
C LEU A 20 3.33 9.76 -1.85
N ALA A 21 2.93 8.71 -2.57
CA ALA A 21 3.84 7.90 -3.37
C ALA A 21 4.01 8.42 -4.81
N GLU A 22 3.28 9.47 -5.18
CA GLU A 22 3.23 10.03 -6.54
C GLU A 22 2.99 8.97 -7.63
N ALA A 23 2.24 7.92 -7.28
CA ALA A 23 2.05 6.74 -8.12
C ALA A 23 0.58 6.28 -8.08
N PRO A 24 0.07 5.65 -9.15
CA PRO A 24 -1.30 5.15 -9.19
C PRO A 24 -1.44 3.81 -8.43
N VAL A 25 -1.15 3.82 -7.12
CA VAL A 25 -1.22 2.67 -6.20
C VAL A 25 -2.59 2.01 -6.23
N ASP A 26 -3.68 2.80 -6.20
CA ASP A 26 -5.06 2.30 -6.25
C ASP A 26 -5.35 1.48 -7.51
N LYS A 27 -4.94 1.96 -8.69
CA LYS A 27 -5.15 1.29 -9.97
C LYS A 27 -4.33 0.00 -10.04
N ARG A 28 -3.08 0.03 -9.57
CA ARG A 28 -2.22 -1.15 -9.53
C ARG A 28 -2.76 -2.19 -8.57
N LEU A 29 -3.20 -1.79 -7.39
CA LEU A 29 -3.87 -2.67 -6.44
C LEU A 29 -5.14 -3.29 -7.05
N LYS A 30 -5.98 -2.50 -7.74
CA LYS A 30 -7.17 -3.01 -8.45
C LYS A 30 -6.87 -4.03 -9.55
N SER A 31 -5.68 -4.01 -10.14
CA SER A 31 -5.27 -5.06 -11.09
C SER A 31 -5.03 -6.43 -10.43
N ASN A 32 -5.08 -6.50 -9.10
CA ASN A 32 -4.85 -7.71 -8.30
C ASN A 32 -3.50 -8.39 -8.61
N LEU A 33 -2.52 -7.59 -9.03
CA LEU A 33 -1.16 -8.03 -9.31
C LEU A 33 -0.19 -7.41 -8.31
N PRO A 34 0.82 -8.17 -7.85
CA PRO A 34 1.88 -7.62 -7.02
C PRO A 34 2.71 -6.61 -7.82
N PHE A 35 3.10 -5.50 -7.18
CA PHE A 35 3.99 -4.51 -7.79
C PHE A 35 4.96 -3.92 -6.78
N THR A 36 6.07 -3.39 -7.29
CA THR A 36 7.06 -2.69 -6.48
C THR A 36 6.88 -1.19 -6.62
N LEU A 37 6.89 -0.51 -5.48
CA LEU A 37 6.88 0.93 -5.33
C LEU A 37 8.28 1.36 -4.89
N TYR A 38 8.88 2.32 -5.58
CA TYR A 38 10.16 2.90 -5.17
C TYR A 38 9.85 4.23 -4.49
N ILE A 39 10.18 4.35 -3.20
CA ILE A 39 9.87 5.52 -2.40
C ILE A 39 11.10 6.02 -1.67
N THR A 40 11.21 7.31 -1.45
CA THR A 40 12.29 7.88 -0.62
C THR A 40 12.09 7.53 0.86
N SER A 41 13.14 7.72 1.68
CA SER A 41 13.02 7.54 3.13
C SER A 41 11.97 8.46 3.76
N ALA A 42 11.87 9.72 3.28
CA ALA A 42 10.84 10.66 3.74
C ALA A 42 9.42 10.20 3.34
N GLN A 43 9.23 9.74 2.10
CA GLN A 43 7.96 9.18 1.67
C GLN A 43 7.60 7.93 2.48
N LYS A 44 8.57 7.08 2.81
CA LYS A 44 8.36 5.89 3.63
C LYS A 44 7.75 6.24 4.99
N GLU A 45 8.29 7.22 5.70
CA GLU A 45 7.75 7.66 6.99
C GLU A 45 6.29 8.15 6.87
N TRP A 46 5.98 8.90 5.80
CA TRP A 46 4.61 9.38 5.56
C TRP A 46 3.64 8.27 5.12
N LEU A 47 4.14 7.26 4.39
CA LEU A 47 3.35 6.16 3.85
C LEU A 47 3.15 5.02 4.87
N GLU A 48 4.04 4.89 5.85
CA GLU A 48 4.04 3.83 6.87
C GLU A 48 2.69 3.62 7.57
N PRO A 49 1.98 4.64 8.09
CA PRO A 49 0.69 4.42 8.74
C PRO A 49 -0.37 3.86 7.79
N TYR A 50 -0.33 4.24 6.51
CA TYR A 50 -1.27 3.77 5.49
C TYR A 50 -0.96 2.34 5.04
N MET A 51 0.33 2.02 4.87
CA MET A 51 0.78 0.67 4.56
C MET A 51 0.47 -0.30 5.71
N THR A 52 0.71 0.14 6.95
CA THR A 52 0.41 -0.62 8.17
C THR A 52 -1.10 -0.88 8.29
N PHE A 53 -1.95 0.12 8.01
CA PHE A 53 -3.39 -0.08 7.98
C PHE A 53 -3.80 -1.16 6.97
N LEU A 54 -3.34 -1.07 5.72
CA LEU A 54 -3.69 -2.05 4.68
C LEU A 54 -3.19 -3.47 5.01
N HIS A 55 -2.03 -3.57 5.66
CA HIS A 55 -1.47 -4.83 6.12
C HIS A 55 -2.28 -5.44 7.26
N ASN A 56 -2.60 -4.65 8.29
CA ASN A 56 -3.35 -5.11 9.46
C ASN A 56 -4.78 -5.52 9.10
N GLU A 57 -5.39 -4.82 8.15
CA GLU A 57 -6.70 -5.17 7.59
C GLU A 57 -6.66 -6.38 6.64
N LYS A 58 -5.48 -7.01 6.46
CA LYS A 58 -5.26 -8.17 5.57
C LYS A 58 -5.67 -7.91 4.12
N LEU A 59 -5.54 -6.66 3.68
CA LEU A 59 -5.91 -6.22 2.33
C LEU A 59 -4.70 -6.24 1.39
N VAL A 60 -3.52 -5.88 1.91
CA VAL A 60 -2.27 -5.83 1.14
C VAL A 60 -1.15 -6.37 2.02
N TYR A 61 -0.43 -7.37 1.54
CA TYR A 61 0.83 -7.75 2.15
C TYR A 61 1.93 -6.78 1.70
N VAL A 62 2.61 -6.16 2.67
CA VAL A 62 3.66 -5.16 2.44
C VAL A 62 4.99 -5.79 2.79
N SER A 63 5.87 -5.92 1.81
CA SER A 63 7.23 -6.42 1.99
C SER A 63 8.22 -5.31 1.67
N LEU A 64 8.94 -4.86 2.70
CA LEU A 64 10.12 -4.01 2.52
C LEU A 64 11.25 -4.91 2.03
N MET A 65 11.71 -4.71 0.80
CA MET A 65 12.92 -5.39 0.35
C MET A 65 14.12 -4.66 0.94
N ARG A 66 14.52 -5.06 2.15
CA ARG A 66 15.81 -4.69 2.71
C ARG A 66 16.86 -5.49 1.95
N GLU A 67 17.77 -4.81 1.26
CA GLU A 67 19.07 -5.41 0.97
C GLU A 67 19.77 -5.63 2.33
N ASP A 68 20.27 -6.84 2.58
CA ASP A 68 20.86 -7.32 3.84
C ASP A 68 22.20 -6.64 4.21
N HIS A 69 22.37 -5.37 3.88
CA HIS A 69 23.55 -4.59 4.27
C HIS A 69 23.21 -3.59 5.38
N PRO A 70 23.91 -3.65 6.54
CA PRO A 70 23.83 -2.60 7.54
C PRO A 70 24.57 -1.37 6.98
N LEU A 71 23.83 -0.49 6.32
CA LEU A 71 24.38 0.77 5.81
C LEU A 71 24.19 1.85 6.85
N GLU A 72 25.21 2.05 7.68
CA GLU A 72 25.44 3.32 8.34
C GLU A 72 25.46 4.42 7.26
N GLY A 73 24.50 5.34 7.31
CA GLY A 73 24.47 6.50 6.41
C GLY A 73 23.53 6.41 5.20
N ARG A 74 22.29 5.96 5.38
CA ARG A 74 21.25 6.18 4.37
C ARG A 74 21.02 7.68 4.15
N SER A 75 21.28 8.14 2.93
CA SER A 75 20.95 9.50 2.50
C SER A 75 19.43 9.64 2.34
N GLN A 76 18.87 10.82 2.62
CA GLN A 76 17.41 11.06 2.56
C GLN A 76 16.80 10.77 1.17
N ASP A 77 17.63 10.80 0.12
CA ASP A 77 17.25 10.58 -1.28
C ASP A 77 17.31 9.12 -1.75
N GLU A 78 17.68 8.16 -0.89
CA GLU A 78 17.75 6.76 -1.27
C GLU A 78 16.34 6.17 -1.52
N LEU A 79 16.15 5.59 -2.70
CA LEU A 79 14.91 4.91 -3.07
C LEU A 79 14.85 3.53 -2.42
N VAL A 80 13.84 3.33 -1.58
CA VAL A 80 13.52 2.07 -0.91
C VAL A 80 12.48 1.31 -1.72
N PRO A 81 12.78 0.07 -2.17
CA PRO A 81 11.80 -0.78 -2.82
C PRO A 81 10.81 -1.37 -1.81
N VAL A 82 9.53 -1.07 -2.02
CA VAL A 82 8.41 -1.61 -1.24
C VAL A 82 7.53 -2.43 -2.16
N ARG A 83 7.47 -3.73 -1.92
CA ARG A 83 6.59 -4.63 -2.67
C ARG A 83 5.22 -4.67 -2.01
N LEU A 84 4.20 -4.32 -2.78
CA LEU A 84 2.80 -4.38 -2.39
C LEU A 84 2.15 -5.57 -3.10
N VAL A 85 1.59 -6.49 -2.32
CA VAL A 85 0.90 -7.68 -2.82
C VAL A 85 -0.56 -7.62 -2.41
N PRO A 86 -1.51 -7.39 -3.34
CA PRO A 86 -2.93 -7.40 -3.01
C PRO A 86 -3.33 -8.80 -2.53
N LEU A 87 -4.10 -8.87 -1.45
CA LEU A 87 -4.61 -10.12 -0.89
C LEU A 87 -6.06 -10.37 -1.34
N PRO A 88 -6.47 -11.65 -1.49
CA PRO A 88 -7.86 -12.01 -1.79
C PRO A 88 -8.75 -11.55 -0.64
N GLY A 89 -9.49 -10.46 -0.87
CA GLY A 89 -10.29 -9.79 0.17
C GLY A 89 -10.45 -8.30 -0.07
N LEU A 90 -9.45 -7.64 -0.67
CA LEU A 90 -9.48 -6.19 -0.86
C LEU A 90 -10.59 -5.69 -1.82
N TRP A 91 -11.15 -6.57 -2.66
CA TRP A 91 -12.36 -6.29 -3.48
C TRP A 91 -13.40 -7.41 -3.45
N ALA A 92 -13.22 -8.45 -2.63
CA ALA A 92 -14.13 -9.60 -2.58
C ALA A 92 -15.56 -9.21 -2.16
N SER A 93 -15.74 -8.07 -1.47
CA SER A 93 -17.07 -7.56 -1.08
C SER A 93 -17.87 -6.91 -2.22
N ASN A 94 -17.28 -6.62 -3.39
CA ASN A 94 -18.00 -5.99 -4.51
C ASN A 94 -18.47 -6.96 -5.60
N GLU A 95 -17.92 -8.17 -5.68
CA GLU A 95 -18.39 -9.18 -6.65
C GLU A 95 -19.59 -10.00 -6.15
N GLN A 96 -19.79 -10.14 -4.84
CA GLN A 96 -20.94 -10.88 -4.29
C GLN A 96 -22.30 -10.16 -4.41
N LYS A 97 -22.35 -8.93 -4.96
CA LYS A 97 -23.62 -8.20 -5.18
C LYS A 97 -24.05 -8.10 -6.65
N LYS A 98 -23.40 -8.83 -7.55
CA LYS A 98 -23.78 -8.91 -8.98
C LYS A 98 -24.16 -10.31 -9.45
N ALA A 99 -24.52 -11.21 -8.53
CA ALA A 99 -25.11 -12.51 -8.84
C ALA A 99 -26.57 -12.56 -8.36
#